data_AF-A0A9E3PVJ1-F1
#
_entry.id   AF-A0A9E3PVJ1-F1
#
_cell.length_a   1.000
_cell.length_b   1.000
_cell.length_c   1.000
_cell.angle_alpha   90.00
_cell.angle_beta   90.00
_cell.angle_gamma   90.00
#
_symmetry.space_group_name_H-M   'P 1'
#
loop_
_entity.id
_entity.type
_entity.pdbx_description
1 polymer ?
#
loop_
_entity_poly.entity_id
_entity_poly.type
_entity_poly.pdbx_seq_one_letter_code
_entity_poly.pdbx_strand_id
1 'polypeptide(L)'
;GTRSRQPRSGSPDATRIVLTHTNDEVRALNIAARERLRAGGELGEDVAVSTERGGREFATGDRVMFLKNERGLGVKNGTLGTIESVTRSRMAVMLDDGRSVAFDTKDYANVDHGYAATVHKAQGVTVDRVHVLATPGLDRHAAYVALSRHRDSVDLHYGRDDFADQGRLVRAMSRERGKDMASDYTRRPKQDRQSTTTPARNRFAGLKLRVDSEPSLQPKESAVEVRSRVIARHARAVQSIFEMQDRGLATTQEQACELQVSASDLNGLREHAARDAEVAYARDPSLAPEAARGDTERARCAIIHEREVRLDPNKRADRFVERWNRFSQAAKRAYVAGDNNRRRAMHDEMRGMAKALERDPQVESILANRKRELGVTIDSGRTLGAELAFNHGFDLVRGRGLGIGM
;
A
#
# COMPACT_ATOMS: atom_id res chain seq x y z
N GLY A 1 -18.85 40.40 0.32
CA GLY A 1 -18.67 40.58 -1.14
C GLY A 1 -17.94 39.39 -1.71
N THR A 2 -18.68 38.42 -2.25
CA THR A 2 -18.16 37.20 -2.86
C THR A 2 -17.63 37.53 -4.26
N ARG A 3 -16.31 37.58 -4.44
CA ARG A 3 -15.72 37.60 -5.78
C ARG A 3 -15.78 36.18 -6.35
N SER A 4 -16.82 35.92 -7.12
CA SER A 4 -16.91 34.80 -8.06
C SER A 4 -15.81 34.96 -9.11
N ARG A 5 -14.68 34.29 -8.91
CA ARG A 5 -13.66 34.16 -9.94
C ARG A 5 -14.14 33.09 -10.91
N GLN A 6 -14.78 33.51 -12.01
CA GLN A 6 -14.97 32.64 -13.17
C GLN A 6 -13.62 32.00 -13.53
N PRO A 7 -13.55 30.68 -13.80
CA PRO A 7 -12.34 30.09 -14.34
C PRO A 7 -12.10 30.73 -15.71
N ARG A 8 -11.02 31.50 -15.80
CA ARG A 8 -10.50 32.02 -17.07
C ARG A 8 -10.25 30.83 -17.98
N SER A 9 -10.80 30.91 -19.19
CA SER A 9 -10.62 30.01 -20.33
C SER A 9 -9.13 29.78 -20.64
N GLY A 10 -8.53 28.83 -19.94
CA GLY A 10 -7.23 28.26 -20.29
C GLY A 10 -7.48 26.97 -21.06
N SER A 11 -7.01 26.92 -22.31
CA SER A 11 -6.88 25.74 -23.18
C SER A 11 -8.09 24.78 -23.13
N PRO A 12 -9.06 24.87 -24.06
CA PRO A 12 -10.19 23.94 -24.11
C PRO A 12 -9.74 22.47 -24.24
N ASP A 13 -8.56 22.22 -24.80
CA ASP A 13 -8.00 20.87 -25.01
C ASP A 13 -7.26 20.30 -23.79
N ALA A 14 -7.07 21.07 -22.72
CA ALA A 14 -6.35 20.60 -21.54
C ALA A 14 -7.17 19.57 -20.76
N THR A 15 -6.56 18.42 -20.45
CA THR A 15 -7.20 17.32 -19.72
C THR A 15 -7.55 17.72 -18.29
N ARG A 16 -8.77 17.37 -17.85
CA ARG A 16 -9.30 17.74 -16.52
C ARG A 16 -9.93 16.55 -15.81
N ILE A 17 -9.76 16.48 -14.49
CA ILE A 17 -10.48 15.51 -13.65
C ILE A 17 -10.82 16.11 -12.27
N VAL A 18 -11.95 15.69 -11.72
CA VAL A 18 -12.30 15.96 -10.32
C VAL A 18 -11.89 14.76 -9.44
N LEU A 19 -11.16 15.01 -8.37
CA LEU A 19 -10.75 13.98 -7.40
C LEU A 19 -11.46 14.17 -6.07
N THR A 20 -11.98 13.08 -5.52
CA THR A 20 -12.66 13.07 -4.20
C THR A 20 -12.39 11.76 -3.45
N HIS A 21 -12.87 11.63 -2.22
CA HIS A 21 -12.56 10.48 -1.36
C HIS A 21 -13.51 9.30 -1.55
N THR A 22 -14.83 9.52 -1.66
CA THR A 22 -15.83 8.42 -1.69
C THR A 22 -16.44 8.16 -3.06
N ASN A 23 -16.93 6.93 -3.29
CA ASN A 23 -17.60 6.58 -4.56
C ASN A 23 -18.96 7.29 -4.72
N ASP A 24 -19.66 7.59 -3.61
CA ASP A 24 -20.94 8.30 -3.66
C ASP A 24 -20.73 9.76 -4.09
N GLU A 25 -19.69 10.42 -3.58
CA GLU A 25 -19.26 11.75 -4.05
C GLU A 25 -18.88 11.70 -5.55
N VAL A 26 -18.13 10.69 -5.99
CA VAL A 26 -17.79 10.51 -7.41
C VAL A 26 -19.04 10.41 -8.27
N ARG A 27 -20.04 9.62 -7.83
CA ARG A 27 -21.29 9.47 -8.57
C ARG A 27 -22.02 10.81 -8.68
N ALA A 28 -22.14 11.54 -7.57
CA ALA A 28 -22.80 12.84 -7.54
C ALA A 28 -22.08 13.87 -8.43
N LEU A 29 -20.75 13.92 -8.38
CA LEU A 29 -19.93 14.81 -9.19
C LEU A 29 -19.99 14.47 -10.68
N ASN A 30 -20.01 13.19 -11.04
CA ASN A 30 -20.17 12.76 -12.43
C ASN A 30 -21.53 13.19 -12.99
N ILE A 31 -22.61 13.03 -12.23
CA ILE A 31 -23.96 13.46 -12.64
C ILE A 31 -23.98 14.99 -12.81
N ALA A 32 -23.53 15.73 -11.80
CA ALA A 32 -23.56 17.20 -11.83
C ALA A 32 -22.67 17.79 -12.95
N ALA A 33 -21.51 17.20 -13.21
CA ALA A 33 -20.64 17.61 -14.31
C ALA A 33 -21.33 17.39 -15.68
N ARG A 34 -21.93 16.20 -15.88
CA ARG A 34 -22.63 15.85 -17.11
C ARG A 34 -23.85 16.74 -17.35
N GLU A 35 -24.67 16.99 -16.32
CA GLU A 35 -25.82 17.88 -16.40
C GLU A 35 -25.41 19.30 -16.80
N ARG A 36 -24.29 19.79 -16.27
CA ARG A 36 -23.77 21.12 -16.62
C ARG A 36 -23.29 21.22 -18.07
N LEU A 37 -22.59 20.19 -18.57
CA LEU A 37 -22.16 20.13 -19.97
C LEU A 37 -23.34 19.99 -20.93
N ARG A 38 -24.36 19.20 -20.53
CA ARG A 38 -25.61 19.09 -21.27
C ARG A 38 -26.35 20.42 -21.35
N ALA A 39 -26.47 21.14 -20.24
CA ALA A 39 -27.09 22.46 -20.21
C ALA A 39 -26.30 23.49 -21.04
N GLY A 40 -24.99 23.29 -21.20
CA GLY A 40 -24.13 24.08 -22.09
C GLY A 40 -24.23 23.72 -23.58
N GLY A 41 -24.93 22.64 -23.94
CA GLY A 41 -25.00 22.15 -25.32
C GLY A 41 -23.72 21.48 -25.83
N GLU A 42 -22.83 21.07 -24.93
CA GLU A 42 -21.53 20.46 -25.26
C GLU A 42 -21.62 18.94 -25.49
N LEU A 43 -22.77 18.33 -25.20
CA LEU A 43 -23.03 16.90 -25.34
C LEU A 43 -24.04 16.62 -26.46
N GLY A 44 -23.82 15.52 -27.18
CA GLY A 44 -24.76 15.00 -28.18
C GLY A 44 -26.00 14.33 -27.57
N GLU A 45 -26.70 13.54 -28.40
CA GLU A 45 -27.87 12.78 -27.94
C GLU A 45 -27.48 11.63 -26.99
N ASP A 46 -28.35 11.36 -26.01
CA ASP A 46 -28.15 10.29 -25.05
C ASP A 46 -28.38 8.92 -25.68
N VAL A 47 -27.41 8.03 -25.47
CA VAL A 47 -27.48 6.64 -25.86
C VAL A 47 -27.36 5.77 -24.61
N ALA A 48 -28.41 5.01 -24.33
CA ALA A 48 -28.42 4.02 -23.26
C ALA A 48 -27.53 2.83 -23.64
N VAL A 49 -26.47 2.60 -22.85
CA VAL A 49 -25.52 1.49 -22.98
C VAL A 49 -25.57 0.63 -21.73
N SER A 50 -25.59 -0.69 -21.91
CA SER A 50 -25.50 -1.64 -20.79
C SER A 50 -24.05 -1.83 -20.39
N THR A 51 -23.62 -1.23 -19.27
CA THR A 51 -22.27 -1.41 -18.72
C THR A 51 -22.24 -2.53 -17.68
N GLU A 52 -21.05 -3.00 -17.29
CA GLU A 52 -20.90 -4.02 -16.23
C GLU A 52 -21.47 -3.55 -14.87
N ARG A 53 -21.54 -2.23 -14.65
CA ARG A 53 -22.09 -1.63 -13.43
C ARG A 53 -23.58 -1.24 -13.56
N GLY A 54 -24.25 -1.68 -14.62
CA GLY A 54 -25.65 -1.37 -14.93
C GLY A 54 -25.83 -0.49 -16.15
N GLY A 55 -27.08 -0.18 -16.48
CA GLY A 55 -27.42 0.73 -17.58
C GLY A 55 -26.93 2.15 -17.29
N ARG A 56 -26.27 2.77 -18.27
CA ARG A 56 -25.80 4.16 -18.22
C ARG A 56 -26.08 4.85 -19.54
N GLU A 57 -26.28 6.16 -19.49
CA GLU A 57 -26.46 7.00 -20.67
C GLU A 57 -25.14 7.68 -21.01
N PHE A 58 -24.72 7.58 -22.26
CA PHE A 58 -23.55 8.26 -22.79
C PHE A 58 -23.95 9.10 -24.00
N ALA A 59 -23.27 10.21 -24.20
CA ALA A 59 -23.42 11.07 -25.36
C ALA A 59 -22.07 11.30 -26.03
N THR A 60 -22.07 11.68 -27.31
CA THR A 60 -20.86 12.20 -27.95
C THR A 60 -20.35 13.42 -27.17
N GLY A 61 -19.04 13.50 -26.94
CA GLY A 61 -18.41 14.49 -26.08
C GLY A 61 -18.31 14.07 -24.61
N ASP A 62 -18.95 12.97 -24.18
CA ASP A 62 -18.84 12.53 -22.80
C ASP A 62 -17.41 12.09 -22.45
N ARG A 63 -16.99 12.43 -21.23
CA ARG A 63 -15.76 11.91 -20.65
C ARG A 63 -15.97 10.52 -20.06
N VAL A 64 -15.12 9.57 -20.40
CA VAL A 64 -15.19 8.19 -19.92
C VAL A 64 -13.89 7.71 -19.29
N MET A 65 -14.04 6.77 -18.35
CA MET A 65 -12.95 6.04 -17.71
C MET A 65 -13.10 4.54 -17.97
N PHE A 66 -12.01 3.92 -18.42
CA PHE A 66 -11.90 2.47 -18.56
C PHE A 66 -11.63 1.83 -17.20
N LEU A 67 -12.39 0.79 -16.85
CA LEU A 67 -12.34 0.15 -15.53
C LEU A 67 -11.60 -1.19 -15.52
N LYS A 68 -11.27 -1.73 -16.70
CA LYS A 68 -10.59 -3.03 -16.85
C LYS A 68 -9.51 -2.95 -17.91
N ASN A 69 -8.38 -3.60 -17.67
CA ASN A 69 -7.32 -3.70 -18.67
C ASN A 69 -7.81 -4.52 -19.87
N GLU A 70 -7.58 -4.01 -21.08
CA GLU A 70 -7.85 -4.75 -22.31
C GLU A 70 -6.70 -4.55 -23.30
N ARG A 71 -5.97 -5.63 -23.60
CA ARG A 71 -4.74 -5.55 -24.40
C ARG A 71 -5.05 -5.28 -25.87
N GLY A 72 -6.16 -5.80 -26.39
CA GLY A 72 -6.56 -5.58 -27.78
C GLY A 72 -6.87 -4.10 -28.07
N LEU A 73 -7.43 -3.39 -27.08
CA LEU A 73 -7.72 -1.96 -27.17
C LEU A 73 -6.53 -1.09 -26.69
N GLY A 74 -5.51 -1.69 -26.07
CA GLY A 74 -4.38 -0.97 -25.50
C GLY A 74 -4.78 -0.01 -24.37
N VAL A 75 -5.86 -0.33 -23.64
CA VAL A 75 -6.38 0.46 -22.51
C VAL A 75 -6.08 -0.24 -21.18
N LYS A 76 -5.85 0.55 -20.14
CA LYS A 76 -5.63 0.09 -18.77
C LYS A 76 -6.77 0.61 -17.88
N ASN A 77 -6.96 -0.01 -16.73
CA ASN A 77 -7.84 0.50 -15.70
C ASN A 77 -7.35 1.89 -15.26
N GLY A 78 -8.23 2.88 -15.30
CA GLY A 78 -7.95 4.28 -15.04
C GLY A 78 -7.58 5.09 -16.28
N THR A 79 -7.49 4.48 -17.47
CA THR A 79 -7.34 5.24 -18.73
C THR A 79 -8.58 6.12 -18.95
N LEU A 80 -8.35 7.37 -19.33
CA LEU A 80 -9.38 8.36 -19.63
C LEU A 80 -9.43 8.66 -21.12
N GLY A 81 -10.62 9.06 -21.59
CA GLY A 81 -10.84 9.51 -22.95
C GLY A 81 -12.18 10.19 -23.13
N THR A 82 -12.40 10.75 -24.30
CA THR A 82 -13.61 11.47 -24.70
C THR A 82 -14.31 10.69 -25.82
N ILE A 83 -15.63 10.50 -25.69
CA ILE A 83 -16.41 9.78 -26.70
C ILE A 83 -16.50 10.60 -27.99
N GLU A 84 -16.02 10.04 -29.10
CA GLU A 84 -16.16 10.62 -30.44
C GLU A 84 -17.49 10.22 -31.09
N SER A 85 -17.92 8.97 -30.86
CA SER A 85 -19.23 8.50 -31.29
C SER A 85 -19.71 7.35 -30.40
N VAL A 86 -21.01 7.29 -30.15
CA VAL A 86 -21.63 6.23 -29.37
C VAL A 86 -22.94 5.78 -30.01
N THR A 87 -23.12 4.47 -30.05
CA THR A 87 -24.37 3.78 -30.39
C THR A 87 -24.63 2.69 -29.36
N ARG A 88 -25.80 2.05 -29.40
CA ARG A 88 -26.15 0.98 -28.45
C ARG A 88 -25.24 -0.24 -28.52
N SER A 89 -24.56 -0.45 -29.66
CA SER A 89 -23.68 -1.61 -29.88
C SER A 89 -22.21 -1.23 -29.97
N ARG A 90 -21.86 0.00 -30.32
CA ARG A 90 -20.48 0.40 -30.58
C ARG A 90 -20.15 1.75 -29.97
N MET A 91 -18.96 1.86 -29.40
CA MET A 91 -18.43 3.10 -28.85
C MET A 91 -17.04 3.37 -29.42
N ALA A 92 -16.79 4.61 -29.81
CA ALA A 92 -15.47 5.11 -30.20
C ALA A 92 -15.04 6.24 -29.25
N VAL A 93 -13.82 6.14 -28.73
CA VAL A 93 -13.28 7.01 -27.70
C VAL A 93 -11.90 7.49 -28.13
N MET A 94 -11.68 8.80 -28.12
CA MET A 94 -10.36 9.43 -28.22
C MET A 94 -9.70 9.41 -26.84
N LEU A 95 -8.62 8.67 -26.68
CA LEU A 95 -7.85 8.62 -25.45
C LEU A 95 -7.01 9.90 -25.28
N ASP A 96 -6.63 10.19 -24.03
CA ASP A 96 -5.77 11.35 -23.73
C ASP A 96 -4.37 11.28 -24.32
N ASP A 97 -3.91 10.08 -24.69
CA ASP A 97 -2.64 9.89 -25.39
C ASP A 97 -2.75 10.13 -26.91
N GLY A 98 -3.92 10.56 -27.39
CA GLY A 98 -4.21 10.88 -28.78
C GLY A 98 -4.61 9.69 -29.65
N ARG A 99 -4.75 8.49 -29.08
CA ARG A 99 -5.20 7.31 -29.83
C ARG A 99 -6.72 7.21 -29.81
N SER A 100 -7.34 6.93 -30.96
CA SER A 100 -8.75 6.51 -31.02
C SER A 100 -8.88 5.01 -30.82
N VAL A 101 -9.81 4.60 -29.94
CA VAL A 101 -10.18 3.20 -29.72
C VAL A 101 -11.66 3.01 -30.00
N ALA A 102 -12.01 1.97 -30.76
CA ALA A 102 -13.40 1.62 -31.04
C ALA A 102 -13.66 0.17 -30.65
N PHE A 103 -14.77 -0.08 -29.97
CA PHE A 103 -15.13 -1.41 -29.46
C PHE A 103 -16.64 -1.63 -29.50
N ASP A 104 -17.05 -2.89 -29.58
CA ASP A 104 -18.43 -3.28 -29.35
C ASP A 104 -18.71 -3.32 -27.84
N THR A 105 -19.83 -2.74 -27.42
CA THR A 105 -20.26 -2.71 -26.03
C THR A 105 -20.52 -4.11 -25.45
N LYS A 106 -20.75 -5.12 -26.30
CA LYS A 106 -20.87 -6.53 -25.90
C LYS A 106 -19.53 -7.15 -25.57
N ASP A 107 -18.49 -6.77 -26.30
CA ASP A 107 -17.12 -7.29 -26.10
C ASP A 107 -16.43 -6.57 -24.95
N TYR A 108 -16.75 -5.29 -24.73
CA TYR A 108 -16.20 -4.49 -23.64
C TYR A 108 -17.23 -3.53 -23.03
N ALA A 109 -17.72 -3.88 -21.83
CA ALA A 109 -18.72 -3.11 -21.07
C ALA A 109 -18.13 -2.42 -19.81
N ASN A 110 -16.80 -2.42 -19.67
CA ASN A 110 -16.07 -1.94 -18.48
C ASN A 110 -15.76 -0.43 -18.54
N VAL A 111 -16.79 0.38 -18.75
CA VAL A 111 -16.67 1.84 -18.85
C VAL A 111 -17.61 2.55 -17.89
N ASP A 112 -17.20 3.71 -17.40
CA ASP A 112 -18.01 4.61 -16.55
C ASP A 112 -17.69 6.07 -16.90
N HIS A 113 -18.47 7.03 -16.40
CA HIS A 113 -18.17 8.45 -16.58
C HIS A 113 -16.85 8.82 -15.90
N GLY A 114 -16.03 9.58 -16.63
CA GLY A 114 -14.67 9.94 -16.26
C GLY A 114 -14.49 11.39 -15.80
N TYR A 115 -15.56 12.12 -15.47
CA TYR A 115 -15.45 13.51 -14.98
C TYR A 115 -14.86 13.59 -13.58
N ALA A 116 -15.21 12.62 -12.73
CA ALA A 116 -14.75 12.50 -11.36
C ALA A 116 -14.24 11.08 -11.06
N ALA A 117 -13.25 10.99 -10.19
CA ALA A 117 -12.70 9.73 -9.71
C ALA A 117 -12.28 9.81 -8.25
N THR A 118 -12.17 8.65 -7.59
CA THR A 118 -11.60 8.60 -6.25
C THR A 118 -10.09 8.79 -6.32
N VAL A 119 -9.50 9.42 -5.31
CA VAL A 119 -8.04 9.60 -5.21
C VAL A 119 -7.28 8.27 -5.36
N HIS A 120 -7.84 7.19 -4.81
CA HIS A 120 -7.25 5.85 -4.91
C HIS A 120 -7.25 5.28 -6.33
N LYS A 121 -8.26 5.63 -7.15
CA LYS A 121 -8.34 5.21 -8.56
C LYS A 121 -7.49 6.07 -9.49
N ALA A 122 -7.17 7.30 -9.08
CA ALA A 122 -6.32 8.22 -9.85
C ALA A 122 -4.81 7.98 -9.61
N GLN A 123 -4.41 6.94 -8.87
CA GLN A 123 -2.99 6.63 -8.68
C GLN A 123 -2.33 6.28 -10.02
N GLY A 124 -1.32 7.08 -10.40
CA GLY A 124 -0.60 6.91 -11.66
C GLY A 124 -1.24 7.63 -12.87
N VAL A 125 -2.37 8.30 -12.68
CA VAL A 125 -2.96 9.19 -13.69
C VAL A 125 -2.35 10.59 -13.55
N THR A 126 -1.85 11.14 -14.66
CA THR A 126 -1.38 12.52 -14.77
C THR A 126 -2.30 13.27 -15.72
N VAL A 127 -2.89 14.37 -15.28
CA VAL A 127 -3.72 15.26 -16.11
C VAL A 127 -3.24 16.69 -15.97
N ASP A 128 -3.60 17.55 -16.93
CA ASP A 128 -3.14 18.93 -16.95
C ASP A 128 -3.72 19.73 -15.79
N ARG A 129 -5.02 19.56 -15.51
CA ARG A 129 -5.73 20.24 -14.42
C ARG A 129 -6.47 19.27 -13.51
N VAL A 130 -6.27 19.44 -12.20
CA VAL A 130 -6.95 18.64 -11.19
C VAL A 130 -7.81 19.55 -10.32
N HIS A 131 -9.08 19.19 -10.15
CA HIS A 131 -9.95 19.79 -9.15
C HIS A 131 -10.11 18.81 -7.99
N VAL A 132 -9.62 19.14 -6.81
CA VAL A 132 -9.75 18.27 -5.63
C VAL A 132 -10.92 18.76 -4.80
N LEU A 133 -11.92 17.91 -4.54
CA LEU A 133 -12.91 18.16 -3.51
C LEU A 133 -12.39 17.58 -2.19
N ALA A 134 -12.02 18.46 -1.27
CA ALA A 134 -11.70 18.06 0.09
C ALA A 134 -13.00 17.79 0.85
N THR A 135 -13.12 16.56 1.35
CA THR A 135 -14.14 16.13 2.31
C THR A 135 -13.46 15.68 3.61
N PRO A 136 -14.17 15.60 4.76
CA PRO A 136 -13.56 15.26 6.04
C PRO A 136 -12.81 13.91 6.09
N GLY A 137 -13.05 13.03 5.11
CA GLY A 137 -12.34 11.76 4.93
C GLY A 137 -10.96 11.86 4.27
N LEU A 138 -10.60 13.03 3.72
CA LEU A 138 -9.31 13.24 3.07
C LEU A 138 -8.18 13.34 4.11
N ASP A 139 -7.38 12.29 4.23
CA ASP A 139 -6.22 12.21 5.11
C ASP A 139 -4.94 12.73 4.44
N ARG A 140 -3.82 12.70 5.18
CA ARG A 140 -2.50 13.15 4.71
C ARG A 140 -2.03 12.46 3.43
N HIS A 141 -2.24 11.15 3.32
CA HIS A 141 -1.78 10.40 2.16
C HIS A 141 -2.67 10.66 0.94
N ALA A 142 -3.99 10.67 1.12
CA ALA A 142 -4.93 10.99 0.07
C ALA A 142 -4.78 12.44 -0.42
N ALA A 143 -4.58 13.40 0.49
CA ALA A 143 -4.31 14.80 0.14
C ALA A 143 -3.02 14.92 -0.69
N TYR A 144 -1.92 14.28 -0.27
CA TYR A 144 -0.68 14.27 -1.02
C TYR A 144 -0.87 13.70 -2.44
N VAL A 145 -1.51 12.53 -2.54
CA VAL A 145 -1.76 11.88 -3.83
C VAL A 145 -2.61 12.76 -4.72
N ALA A 146 -3.72 13.33 -4.22
CA ALA A 146 -4.64 14.14 -5.01
C ALA A 146 -4.00 15.45 -5.51
N LEU A 147 -3.27 16.13 -4.62
CA LEU A 147 -2.63 17.41 -4.94
C LEU A 147 -1.44 17.24 -5.89
N SER A 148 -0.83 16.06 -5.99
CA SER A 148 0.33 15.80 -6.84
C SER A 148 0.01 15.24 -8.24
N ARG A 149 -1.26 15.15 -8.66
CA ARG A 149 -1.63 14.55 -9.97
C ARG A 149 -1.66 15.54 -11.15
N HIS A 150 -1.52 16.83 -10.89
CA HIS A 150 -1.59 17.87 -11.92
C HIS A 150 -0.23 18.09 -12.60
N ARG A 151 -0.24 18.40 -13.89
CA ARG A 151 0.92 18.95 -14.60
C ARG A 151 0.96 20.47 -14.53
N ASP A 152 -0.17 21.14 -14.73
CA ASP A 152 -0.21 22.60 -14.87
C ASP A 152 -0.82 23.29 -13.65
N SER A 153 -1.96 22.80 -13.15
CA SER A 153 -2.62 23.44 -12.01
C SER A 153 -3.52 22.50 -11.20
N VAL A 154 -3.62 22.78 -9.91
CA VAL A 154 -4.58 22.15 -9.01
C VAL A 154 -5.40 23.21 -8.29
N ASP A 155 -6.72 22.99 -8.25
CA ASP A 155 -7.65 23.80 -7.47
C ASP A 155 -8.27 22.92 -6.37
N LEU A 156 -8.12 23.33 -5.12
CA LEU A 156 -8.69 22.66 -3.96
C LEU A 156 -10.01 23.33 -3.57
N HIS A 157 -11.10 22.56 -3.61
CA HIS A 157 -12.45 22.97 -3.24
C HIS A 157 -12.85 22.32 -1.91
N TYR A 158 -13.54 23.06 -1.06
CA TYR A 158 -14.05 22.55 0.20
C TYR A 158 -15.36 23.26 0.58
N GLY A 159 -16.29 22.51 1.16
CA GLY A 159 -17.53 23.06 1.69
C GLY A 159 -17.29 23.78 3.02
N ARG A 160 -17.94 24.93 3.23
CA ARG A 160 -17.91 25.61 4.54
C ARG A 160 -18.62 24.80 5.63
N ASP A 161 -19.57 23.95 5.23
CA ASP A 161 -20.30 23.06 6.14
C ASP A 161 -19.38 21.96 6.69
N ASP A 162 -18.47 21.44 5.86
CA ASP A 162 -17.46 20.45 6.25
C ASP A 162 -16.26 21.08 6.97
N PHE A 163 -15.85 22.27 6.49
CA PHE A 163 -14.69 22.99 6.98
C PHE A 163 -15.04 24.47 7.20
N ALA A 164 -15.40 24.78 8.44
CA ALA A 164 -15.72 26.14 8.87
C ALA A 164 -14.57 27.14 8.60
N ASP A 165 -13.33 26.66 8.64
CA ASP A 165 -12.12 27.45 8.44
C ASP A 165 -10.98 26.63 7.82
N GLN A 166 -9.99 27.32 7.25
CA GLN A 166 -8.81 26.71 6.63
C GLN A 166 -7.99 25.88 7.64
N GLY A 167 -8.00 26.22 8.93
CA GLY A 167 -7.32 25.46 9.97
C GLY A 167 -7.95 24.09 10.22
N ARG A 168 -9.27 23.93 10.09
CA ARG A 168 -9.93 22.62 10.10
C ARG A 168 -9.59 21.78 8.87
N LEU A 169 -9.52 22.42 7.70
CA LEU A 169 -9.10 21.77 6.46
C LEU A 169 -7.66 21.25 6.57
N VAL A 170 -6.73 22.09 7.00
CA VAL A 170 -5.32 21.70 7.22
C VAL A 170 -5.24 20.59 8.25
N ARG A 171 -5.99 20.68 9.37
CA ARG A 171 -6.02 19.61 10.36
C ARG A 171 -6.51 18.28 9.78
N ALA A 172 -7.57 18.28 8.98
CA ALA A 172 -8.06 17.05 8.35
C ALA A 172 -7.06 16.46 7.36
N MET A 173 -6.51 17.27 6.46
CA MET A 173 -5.48 16.84 5.50
C MET A 173 -4.12 16.55 6.14
N SER A 174 -3.90 16.97 7.38
CA SER A 174 -2.68 16.61 8.14
C SER A 174 -2.91 15.37 9.00
N ARG A 175 -4.14 14.85 9.09
CA ARG A 175 -4.42 13.62 9.84
C ARG A 175 -3.65 12.50 9.20
N GLU A 176 -2.77 11.92 9.99
CA GLU A 176 -2.20 10.64 9.69
C GLU A 176 -3.27 9.59 10.01
N ARG A 177 -3.93 9.08 8.98
CA ARG A 177 -4.62 7.80 9.10
C ARG A 177 -3.52 6.75 9.14
N GLY A 178 -3.11 6.37 10.35
CA GLY A 178 -2.67 5.01 10.56
C GLY A 178 -3.77 4.11 9.97
N LYS A 179 -3.38 3.08 9.23
CA LYS A 179 -4.25 1.92 9.12
C LYS A 179 -4.31 1.33 10.52
N ASP A 180 -5.12 1.93 11.40
CA ASP A 180 -5.30 1.42 12.76
C ASP A 180 -5.82 -0.01 12.58
N MET A 181 -4.97 -0.97 12.91
CA MET A 181 -5.36 -2.36 12.88
C MET A 181 -6.33 -2.57 14.05
N ALA A 182 -7.27 -3.50 13.93
CA ALA A 182 -8.13 -3.88 15.06
C ALA A 182 -7.32 -4.25 16.33
N SER A 183 -6.03 -4.59 16.18
CA SER A 183 -5.07 -4.84 17.26
C SER A 183 -4.55 -3.61 18.00
N ASP A 184 -4.67 -2.40 17.43
CA ASP A 184 -4.23 -1.15 18.06
C ASP A 184 -5.26 -0.64 19.07
N TYR A 185 -6.49 -1.16 19.01
CA TYR A 185 -7.42 -1.15 20.13
C TYR A 185 -6.95 -2.16 21.17
N THR A 186 -6.06 -1.75 22.08
CA THR A 186 -5.97 -2.44 23.38
C THR A 186 -7.37 -2.47 23.96
N ARG A 187 -7.91 -3.67 24.18
CA ARG A 187 -9.14 -3.94 24.92
C ARG A 187 -9.13 -3.05 26.16
N ARG A 188 -9.85 -1.92 26.12
CA ARG A 188 -9.98 -1.02 27.27
C ARG A 188 -10.47 -1.93 28.40
N PRO A 189 -9.76 -2.05 29.53
CA PRO A 189 -10.27 -2.86 30.63
C PRO A 189 -11.68 -2.34 30.90
N LYS A 190 -12.64 -3.26 30.98
CA LYS A 190 -14.01 -2.92 31.38
C LYS A 190 -13.86 -1.98 32.57
N GLN A 191 -14.22 -0.70 32.40
CA GLN A 191 -14.55 0.11 33.55
C GLN A 191 -15.60 -0.70 34.27
N ASP A 192 -15.28 -1.15 35.48
CA ASP A 192 -16.25 -1.65 36.40
C ASP A 192 -17.43 -0.71 36.32
N ARG A 193 -18.59 -1.25 35.93
CA ARG A 193 -19.85 -0.56 36.12
C ARG A 193 -19.93 -0.35 37.63
N GLN A 194 -19.51 0.83 38.09
CA GLN A 194 -19.88 1.34 39.39
C GLN A 194 -21.41 1.34 39.39
N SER A 195 -21.95 0.37 40.10
CA SER A 195 -23.32 0.38 40.56
C SER A 195 -23.55 1.72 41.25
N THR A 196 -24.47 2.49 40.69
CA THR A 196 -25.07 3.65 41.34
C THR A 196 -25.63 3.21 42.68
N THR A 197 -24.92 3.49 43.77
CA THR A 197 -25.47 3.47 45.12
C THR A 197 -25.60 4.91 45.59
N THR A 198 -26.84 5.25 45.90
CA THR A 198 -27.37 6.50 46.45
C THR A 198 -26.47 7.11 47.53
N PRO A 199 -26.34 8.45 47.65
CA PRO A 199 -25.48 9.05 48.66
C PRO A 199 -26.07 8.85 50.06
N ALA A 200 -25.45 8.00 50.87
CA ALA A 200 -25.66 8.00 52.32
C ALA A 200 -24.70 9.00 52.96
N ARG A 201 -25.26 9.90 53.79
CA ARG A 201 -24.55 10.92 54.58
C ARG A 201 -23.25 10.39 55.19
N ASN A 202 -22.14 11.01 54.84
CA ASN A 202 -20.83 10.66 55.38
C ASN A 202 -20.62 11.35 56.74
N ARG A 203 -20.48 10.56 57.82
CA ARG A 203 -20.32 11.02 59.22
C ARG A 203 -18.89 11.48 59.58
N PHE A 204 -18.02 11.63 58.58
CA PHE A 204 -16.61 12.00 58.75
C PHE A 204 -16.22 13.34 58.09
N ALA A 205 -17.20 14.21 57.84
CA ALA A 205 -16.97 15.57 57.39
C ALA A 205 -16.33 16.42 58.51
N GLY A 206 -15.04 16.22 58.76
CA GLY A 206 -14.30 16.96 59.80
C GLY A 206 -12.91 16.46 60.15
N LEU A 207 -12.44 15.32 59.63
CA LEU A 207 -11.10 14.83 59.97
C LEU A 207 -10.05 15.34 58.97
N LYS A 208 -9.25 16.34 59.36
CA LYS A 208 -8.05 16.76 58.63
C LYS A 208 -6.85 15.92 59.08
N LEU A 209 -6.53 14.88 58.32
CA LEU A 209 -5.25 14.17 58.45
C LEU A 209 -4.17 14.99 57.72
N ARG A 210 -3.15 15.45 58.45
CA ARG A 210 -1.95 16.02 57.83
C ARG A 210 -1.18 14.87 57.20
N VAL A 211 -1.05 14.89 55.88
CA VAL A 211 -0.13 14.03 55.14
C VAL A 211 1.17 14.81 55.04
N ASP A 212 2.21 14.31 55.71
CA ASP A 212 3.57 14.81 55.53
C ASP A 212 3.98 14.63 54.06
N SER A 213 4.59 15.67 53.51
CA SER A 213 4.98 15.74 52.11
C SER A 213 6.09 14.73 51.83
N GLU A 214 5.83 13.74 50.98
CA GLU A 214 6.86 12.89 50.41
C GLU A 214 7.77 13.69 49.45
N PRO A 215 9.03 13.26 49.29
CA PRO A 215 10.05 14.03 48.59
C PRO A 215 9.80 14.12 47.08
N SER A 216 10.28 15.20 46.49
CA SER A 216 10.15 15.60 45.09
C SER A 216 10.45 14.50 44.06
N LEU A 217 9.50 14.37 43.13
CA LEU A 217 9.54 13.80 41.77
C LEU A 217 10.93 13.68 41.12
N GLN A 218 11.33 12.46 40.76
CA GLN A 218 12.16 12.22 39.58
C GLN A 218 11.26 12.00 38.35
N PRO A 219 11.63 12.45 37.13
CA PRO A 219 10.83 12.21 35.93
C PRO A 219 10.80 10.71 35.65
N LYS A 220 9.62 10.09 35.75
CA LYS A 220 9.43 8.71 35.30
C LYS A 220 9.63 8.72 33.78
N GLU A 221 10.73 8.12 33.28
CA GLU A 221 10.99 7.95 31.84
C GLU A 221 9.70 7.49 31.15
N SER A 222 9.32 8.17 30.07
CA SER A 222 8.13 7.79 29.34
C SER A 222 8.35 6.43 28.65
N ALA A 223 7.29 5.64 28.52
CA ALA A 223 7.38 4.34 27.83
C ALA A 223 7.82 4.46 26.36
N VAL A 224 7.76 5.66 25.77
CA VAL A 224 8.25 5.95 24.42
C VAL A 224 9.77 6.05 24.43
N GLU A 225 10.34 6.82 25.36
CA GLU A 225 11.80 6.99 25.50
C GLU A 225 12.51 5.67 25.79
N VAL A 226 11.94 4.82 26.65
CA VAL A 226 12.48 3.49 26.94
C VAL A 226 12.54 2.64 25.67
N ARG A 227 11.47 2.65 24.85
CA ARG A 227 11.42 1.88 23.59
C ARG A 227 12.44 2.40 22.59
N SER A 228 12.51 3.72 22.38
CA SER A 228 13.49 4.34 21.49
C SER A 228 14.92 4.03 21.93
N ARG A 229 15.22 4.08 23.23
CA ARG A 229 16.55 3.72 23.75
C ARG A 229 16.93 2.28 23.45
N VAL A 230 16.00 1.34 23.65
CA VAL A 230 16.26 -0.09 23.40
C VAL A 230 16.44 -0.37 21.89
N ILE A 231 15.62 0.24 21.04
CA ILE A 231 15.78 0.15 19.57
C ILE A 231 17.13 0.71 19.15
N ALA A 232 17.52 1.89 19.64
CA ALA A 232 18.80 2.52 19.34
C ALA A 232 20.00 1.71 19.84
N ARG A 233 19.89 1.03 20.99
CA ARG A 233 20.93 0.12 21.49
C ARG A 233 21.10 -1.11 20.59
N HIS A 234 20.00 -1.74 20.20
CA HIS A 234 20.05 -2.88 19.28
C HIS A 234 20.58 -2.49 17.90
N ALA A 235 20.18 -1.32 17.39
CA ALA A 235 20.67 -0.79 16.13
C ALA A 235 22.19 -0.55 16.13
N ARG A 236 22.76 -0.06 17.23
CA ARG A 236 24.22 0.09 17.40
C ARG A 236 24.94 -1.25 17.37
N ALA A 237 24.41 -2.27 18.06
CA ALA A 237 25.00 -3.60 18.04
C ALA A 237 25.00 -4.19 16.61
N VAL A 238 23.89 -4.05 15.87
CA VAL A 238 23.80 -4.49 14.47
C VAL A 238 24.75 -3.69 13.57
N GLN A 239 24.80 -2.36 13.72
CA GLN A 239 25.69 -1.51 12.95
C GLN A 239 27.17 -1.91 13.15
N SER A 240 27.58 -2.19 14.40
CA SER A 240 28.95 -2.61 14.68
C SER A 240 29.36 -3.88 13.92
N ILE A 241 28.40 -4.79 13.70
CA ILE A 241 28.62 -6.05 12.97
C ILE A 241 28.70 -5.77 11.47
N PHE A 242 27.81 -4.93 10.92
CA PHE A 242 27.88 -4.54 9.51
C PHE A 242 29.18 -3.81 9.18
N GLU A 243 29.65 -2.92 10.05
CA GLU A 243 30.93 -2.24 9.85
C GLU A 243 32.13 -3.19 9.83
N MET A 244 32.10 -4.28 10.63
CA MET A 244 33.12 -5.32 10.58
C MET A 244 33.06 -6.12 9.28
N GLN A 245 31.85 -6.48 8.83
CA GLN A 245 31.63 -7.21 7.59
C GLN A 245 32.05 -6.40 6.36
N ASP A 246 31.76 -5.10 6.33
CA ASP A 246 32.16 -4.18 5.25
C ASP A 246 33.70 -4.06 5.15
N ARG A 247 34.40 -4.22 6.27
CA ARG A 247 35.88 -4.28 6.32
C ARG A 247 36.44 -5.68 6.03
N GLY A 248 35.59 -6.68 5.78
CA GLY A 248 35.98 -8.07 5.57
C GLY A 248 36.56 -8.74 6.83
N LEU A 249 36.29 -8.20 8.02
CA LEU A 249 36.77 -8.72 9.30
C LEU A 249 35.73 -9.64 9.93
N ALA A 250 36.20 -10.65 10.67
CA ALA A 250 35.32 -11.53 11.45
C ALA A 250 34.72 -10.79 12.65
N THR A 251 33.43 -11.01 12.91
CA THR A 251 32.74 -10.49 14.10
C THR A 251 33.42 -11.01 15.38
N THR A 252 33.74 -10.12 16.31
CA THR A 252 34.33 -10.49 17.60
C THR A 252 33.30 -11.16 18.51
N GLN A 253 33.78 -11.97 19.47
CA GLN A 253 32.91 -12.63 20.44
C GLN A 253 32.15 -11.61 21.32
N GLU A 254 32.77 -10.48 21.65
CA GLU A 254 32.16 -9.41 22.44
C GLU A 254 30.99 -8.76 21.70
N GLN A 255 31.15 -8.44 20.41
CA GLN A 255 30.09 -7.89 19.56
C GLN A 255 28.92 -8.87 19.40
N ALA A 256 29.22 -10.16 19.24
CA ALA A 256 28.18 -11.19 19.17
C ALA A 256 27.38 -11.27 20.48
N CYS A 257 28.05 -11.17 21.63
CA CYS A 257 27.41 -11.11 22.95
C CYS A 257 26.55 -9.83 23.10
N GLU A 258 27.06 -8.67 22.69
CA GLU A 258 26.31 -7.40 22.73
C GLU A 258 25.05 -7.46 21.86
N LEU A 259 25.13 -8.04 20.66
CA LEU A 259 23.96 -8.26 19.82
C LEU A 259 22.93 -9.16 20.53
N GLN A 260 23.38 -10.26 21.13
CA GLN A 260 22.48 -11.19 21.82
C GLN A 260 21.78 -10.56 23.04
N VAL A 261 22.51 -9.76 23.82
CA VAL A 261 21.94 -9.03 24.96
C VAL A 261 20.94 -7.98 24.47
N SER A 262 21.33 -7.16 23.48
CA SER A 262 20.43 -6.13 22.94
C SER A 262 19.18 -6.71 22.26
N ALA A 263 19.31 -7.88 21.62
CA ALA A 263 18.18 -8.61 21.05
C ALA A 263 17.23 -9.13 22.15
N SER A 264 17.78 -9.60 23.26
CA SER A 264 16.99 -10.03 24.43
C SER A 264 16.22 -8.85 25.04
N ASP A 265 16.87 -7.69 25.19
CA ASP A 265 16.22 -6.46 25.68
C ASP A 265 15.07 -6.02 24.78
N LEU A 266 15.28 -6.06 23.45
CA LEU A 266 14.26 -5.69 22.46
C LEU A 266 13.09 -6.70 22.46
N ASN A 267 13.38 -7.99 22.60
CA ASN A 267 12.36 -9.02 22.76
C ASN A 267 11.58 -8.89 24.08
N GLY A 268 12.19 -8.34 25.14
CA GLY A 268 11.53 -8.00 26.40
C GLY A 268 10.45 -6.94 26.25
N LEU A 269 10.56 -6.03 25.28
CA LEU A 269 9.51 -5.06 24.95
C LEU A 269 8.34 -5.71 24.20
N ARG A 270 8.64 -6.65 23.30
CA ARG A 270 7.66 -7.38 22.49
C ARG A 270 8.29 -8.65 21.92
N GLU A 271 7.54 -9.74 22.00
CA GLU A 271 7.96 -11.03 21.45
C GLU A 271 8.37 -10.93 19.96
N HIS A 272 9.54 -11.51 19.64
CA HIS A 272 10.18 -11.52 18.33
C HIS A 272 10.55 -10.15 17.74
N ALA A 273 10.57 -9.07 18.53
CA ALA A 273 10.91 -7.74 18.04
C ALA A 273 12.34 -7.63 17.48
N ALA A 274 13.31 -8.35 18.07
CA ALA A 274 14.67 -8.39 17.54
C ALA A 274 14.73 -9.03 16.14
N ARG A 275 14.02 -10.14 15.95
CA ARG A 275 13.92 -10.79 14.64
C ARG A 275 13.26 -9.89 13.60
N ASP A 276 12.18 -9.21 13.97
CA ASP A 276 11.50 -8.26 13.09
C ASP A 276 12.44 -7.08 12.74
N ALA A 277 13.31 -6.63 13.67
CA ALA A 277 14.31 -5.58 13.43
C ALA A 277 15.46 -6.02 12.53
N GLU A 278 16.02 -7.20 12.77
CA GLU A 278 17.11 -7.76 11.96
C GLU A 278 16.68 -7.95 10.50
N VAL A 279 15.45 -8.43 10.26
CA VAL A 279 14.90 -8.54 8.90
C VAL A 279 14.72 -7.16 8.26
N ALA A 280 14.26 -6.16 9.03
CA ALA A 280 14.11 -4.80 8.54
C ALA A 280 15.48 -4.19 8.15
N TYR A 281 16.50 -4.34 9.01
CA TYR A 281 17.85 -3.85 8.76
C TYR A 281 18.54 -4.56 7.59
N ALA A 282 18.32 -5.88 7.43
CA ALA A 282 18.84 -6.61 6.28
C ALA A 282 18.20 -6.15 4.95
N ARG A 283 16.94 -5.68 4.98
CA ARG A 283 16.25 -5.17 3.79
C ARG A 283 16.64 -3.74 3.46
N ASP A 284 16.76 -2.89 4.47
CA ASP A 284 17.20 -1.50 4.34
C ASP A 284 18.32 -1.21 5.36
N PRO A 285 19.59 -1.40 4.96
CA PRO A 285 20.75 -1.19 5.84
C PRO A 285 20.88 0.25 6.38
N SER A 286 20.20 1.24 5.78
CA SER A 286 20.24 2.63 6.25
C SER A 286 19.52 2.85 7.59
N LEU A 287 18.60 1.95 7.94
CA LEU A 287 17.80 2.05 9.16
C LEU A 287 18.62 1.84 10.44
N ALA A 288 19.64 0.98 10.41
CA ALA A 288 20.50 0.71 11.56
C ALA A 288 21.32 1.94 12.01
N PRO A 289 22.09 2.62 11.13
CA PRO A 289 22.84 3.82 11.53
C PRO A 289 21.95 5.01 11.89
N GLU A 290 20.75 5.14 11.31
CA GLU A 290 19.77 6.17 11.70
C GLU A 290 19.24 5.95 13.12
N ALA A 291 18.78 4.73 13.40
CA ALA A 291 18.30 4.35 14.73
C ALA A 291 19.40 4.40 15.79
N ALA A 292 20.64 4.05 15.43
CA ALA A 292 21.79 4.13 16.32
C ALA A 292 22.10 5.57 16.79
N ARG A 293 21.82 6.57 15.94
CA ARG A 293 21.96 8.00 16.26
C ARG A 293 20.80 8.57 17.07
N GLY A 294 19.74 7.79 17.26
CA GLY A 294 18.54 8.18 18.02
C GLY A 294 17.31 8.48 17.16
N ASP A 295 17.41 8.50 15.83
CA ASP A 295 16.24 8.60 14.95
C ASP A 295 15.58 7.23 14.77
N THR A 296 14.78 6.85 15.76
CA THR A 296 14.19 5.51 15.83
C THR A 296 12.87 5.35 15.10
N GLU A 297 12.26 6.42 14.57
CA GLU A 297 10.90 6.36 14.04
C GLU A 297 10.80 5.52 12.76
N ARG A 298 11.73 5.69 11.83
CA ARG A 298 11.77 4.87 10.60
C ARG A 298 12.02 3.39 10.92
N ALA A 299 12.97 3.10 11.80
CA ALA A 299 13.25 1.75 12.24
C ALA A 299 12.04 1.12 12.96
N ARG A 300 11.34 1.88 13.81
CA ARG A 300 10.11 1.44 14.48
C ARG A 300 9.03 1.06 13.48
N CYS A 301 8.78 1.90 12.48
CA CYS A 301 7.82 1.62 11.42
C CYS A 301 8.20 0.37 10.61
N ALA A 302 9.49 0.19 10.30
CA ALA A 302 9.97 -0.98 9.58
C ALA A 302 9.81 -2.27 10.41
N ILE A 303 10.14 -2.23 11.70
CA ILE A 303 9.94 -3.35 12.65
C ILE A 303 8.45 -3.74 12.74
N ILE A 304 7.55 -2.76 12.79
CA ILE A 304 6.10 -3.00 12.80
C ILE A 304 5.67 -3.64 11.48
N HIS A 305 6.17 -3.15 10.35
CA HIS A 305 5.88 -3.73 9.05
C HIS A 305 6.37 -5.19 8.93
N GLU A 306 7.57 -5.51 9.40
CA GLU A 306 8.06 -6.89 9.39
C GLU A 306 7.23 -7.82 10.29
N ARG A 307 6.74 -7.30 11.42
CA ARG A 307 5.77 -8.03 12.26
C ARG A 307 4.48 -8.32 11.49
N GLU A 308 3.92 -7.35 10.78
CA GLU A 308 2.70 -7.56 10.00
C GLU A 308 2.90 -8.63 8.94
N VAL A 309 4.02 -8.60 8.23
CA VAL A 309 4.37 -9.63 7.25
C VAL A 309 4.47 -10.99 7.95
N ARG A 310 5.09 -11.07 9.12
CA ARG A 310 5.19 -12.33 9.87
C ARG A 310 3.82 -12.87 10.32
N LEU A 311 2.87 -12.01 10.67
CA LEU A 311 1.56 -12.43 11.18
C LEU A 311 0.54 -12.75 10.07
N ASP A 312 0.63 -12.10 8.92
CA ASP A 312 -0.34 -12.26 7.82
C ASP A 312 0.20 -13.21 6.74
N PRO A 313 -0.38 -14.41 6.60
CA PRO A 313 0.04 -15.38 5.58
C PRO A 313 -0.06 -14.85 4.14
N ASN A 314 -0.99 -13.94 3.85
CA ASN A 314 -1.11 -13.36 2.51
C ASN A 314 0.06 -12.43 2.21
N LYS A 315 0.48 -11.59 3.19
CA LYS A 315 1.66 -10.74 3.04
C LYS A 315 2.94 -11.56 2.91
N ARG A 316 3.06 -12.69 3.62
CA ARG A 316 4.18 -13.64 3.43
C ARG A 316 4.17 -14.23 2.01
N ALA A 317 3.01 -14.63 1.51
CA ALA A 317 2.85 -15.14 0.15
C ALA A 317 3.21 -14.08 -0.90
N ASP A 318 2.76 -12.83 -0.74
CA ASP A 318 3.13 -11.72 -1.63
C ASP A 318 4.64 -11.48 -1.65
N ARG A 319 5.27 -11.44 -0.48
CA ARG A 319 6.75 -11.34 -0.39
C ARG A 319 7.46 -12.51 -1.05
N PHE A 320 6.92 -13.72 -0.90
CA PHE A 320 7.46 -14.90 -1.56
C PHE A 320 7.43 -14.74 -3.08
N VAL A 321 6.27 -14.38 -3.65
CA VAL A 321 6.10 -14.16 -5.09
C VAL A 321 7.03 -13.07 -5.60
N GLU A 322 7.13 -11.94 -4.89
CA GLU A 322 8.01 -10.83 -5.27
C GLU A 322 9.47 -11.29 -5.34
N ARG A 323 9.96 -11.97 -4.29
CA ARG A 323 11.34 -12.48 -4.22
C ARG A 323 11.59 -13.57 -5.27
N TRP A 324 10.61 -14.46 -5.49
CA TRP A 324 10.69 -15.53 -6.48
C TRP A 324 10.84 -14.98 -7.89
N ASN A 325 9.99 -14.01 -8.25
CA ASN A 325 10.03 -13.38 -9.57
C ASN A 325 11.31 -12.59 -9.79
N ARG A 326 11.83 -11.93 -8.76
CA ARG A 326 13.13 -11.23 -8.82
C ARG A 326 14.26 -12.19 -9.16
N PHE A 327 14.37 -13.32 -8.45
CA PHE A 327 15.42 -14.31 -8.72
C PHE A 327 15.23 -15.05 -10.03
N SER A 328 13.99 -15.40 -10.39
CA SER A 328 13.67 -15.99 -11.69
C SER A 328 14.10 -15.09 -12.85
N GLN A 329 13.81 -13.78 -12.75
CA GLN A 329 14.23 -12.80 -13.75
C GLN A 329 15.77 -12.60 -13.75
N ALA A 330 16.41 -12.58 -12.59
CA ALA A 330 17.87 -12.50 -12.49
C ALA A 330 18.56 -13.74 -13.07
N ALA A 331 18.03 -14.94 -12.82
CA ALA A 331 18.51 -16.20 -13.39
C ALA A 331 18.36 -16.20 -14.92
N LYS A 332 17.23 -15.72 -15.45
CA LYS A 332 17.02 -15.58 -16.90
C LYS A 332 18.02 -14.61 -17.53
N ARG A 333 18.30 -13.47 -16.87
CA ARG A 333 19.32 -12.52 -17.33
C ARG A 333 20.72 -13.13 -17.32
N ALA A 334 21.08 -13.86 -16.26
CA ALA A 334 22.36 -14.57 -16.16
C ALA A 334 22.51 -15.64 -17.25
N TYR A 335 21.44 -16.38 -17.56
CA TYR A 335 21.41 -17.35 -18.66
C TYR A 335 21.69 -16.69 -20.02
N VAL A 336 20.99 -15.59 -20.33
CA VAL A 336 21.19 -14.83 -21.59
C VAL A 336 22.62 -14.27 -21.66
N ALA A 337 23.19 -13.86 -20.53
CA ALA A 337 24.55 -13.37 -20.44
C ALA A 337 25.63 -14.49 -20.47
N GLY A 338 25.24 -15.77 -20.51
CA GLY A 338 26.17 -16.91 -20.46
C GLY A 338 26.84 -17.16 -19.10
N ASP A 339 26.43 -16.45 -18.05
CA ASP A 339 27.01 -16.57 -16.71
C ASP A 339 26.35 -17.71 -15.92
N ASN A 340 26.92 -18.91 -16.10
CA ASN A 340 26.44 -20.10 -15.42
C ASN A 340 26.61 -20.07 -13.89
N ASN A 341 27.60 -19.35 -13.37
CA ASN A 341 27.85 -19.27 -11.94
C ASN A 341 26.79 -18.40 -11.25
N ARG A 342 26.51 -17.21 -11.80
CA ARG A 342 25.42 -16.37 -11.32
C ARG A 342 24.07 -17.06 -11.48
N ARG A 343 23.85 -17.75 -12.60
CA ARG A 343 22.61 -18.52 -12.81
C ARG A 343 22.43 -19.61 -11.75
N ARG A 344 23.47 -20.38 -11.45
CA ARG A 344 23.45 -21.39 -10.38
C ARG A 344 23.17 -20.77 -9.01
N ALA A 345 23.84 -19.66 -8.67
CA ALA A 345 23.59 -18.96 -7.41
C ALA A 345 22.14 -18.50 -7.26
N MET A 346 21.54 -17.90 -8.30
CA MET A 346 20.12 -17.50 -8.28
C MET A 346 19.19 -18.72 -8.16
N HIS A 347 19.55 -19.83 -8.80
CA HIS A 347 18.82 -21.08 -8.69
C HIS A 347 18.90 -21.68 -7.28
N ASP A 348 20.06 -21.64 -6.62
CA ASP A 348 20.22 -22.15 -5.26
C ASP A 348 19.41 -21.34 -4.24
N GLU A 349 19.33 -20.02 -4.41
CA GLU A 349 18.41 -19.15 -3.65
C GLU A 349 16.94 -19.57 -3.84
N MET A 350 16.51 -19.78 -5.08
CA MET A 350 15.15 -20.23 -5.39
C MET A 350 14.87 -21.62 -4.78
N ARG A 351 15.84 -22.55 -4.82
CA ARG A 351 15.72 -23.85 -4.15
C ARG A 351 15.54 -23.69 -2.64
N GLY A 352 16.32 -22.80 -2.02
CA GLY A 352 16.19 -22.47 -0.60
C GLY A 352 14.79 -21.93 -0.26
N MET A 353 14.24 -21.06 -1.12
CA MET A 353 12.88 -20.55 -0.99
C MET A 353 11.83 -21.66 -1.11
N ALA A 354 11.93 -22.53 -2.12
CA ALA A 354 10.99 -23.63 -2.30
C ALA A 354 10.97 -24.58 -1.09
N LYS A 355 12.15 -24.90 -0.54
CA LYS A 355 12.27 -25.72 0.67
C LYS A 355 11.70 -25.02 1.92
N ALA A 356 11.74 -23.70 1.98
CA ALA A 356 11.16 -22.94 3.08
C ALA A 356 9.61 -23.03 3.11
N LEU A 357 8.96 -23.30 1.97
CA LEU A 357 7.50 -23.49 1.93
C LEU A 357 7.05 -24.74 2.72
N GLU A 358 7.87 -25.79 2.76
CA GLU A 358 7.58 -26.99 3.57
C GLU A 358 7.41 -26.68 5.06
N ARG A 359 7.98 -25.56 5.53
CA ARG A 359 7.91 -25.09 6.91
C ARG A 359 6.76 -24.12 7.16
N ASP A 360 6.02 -23.72 6.12
CA ASP A 360 4.88 -22.79 6.20
C ASP A 360 3.69 -23.28 5.36
N PRO A 361 2.91 -24.27 5.85
CA PRO A 361 1.80 -24.86 5.10
C PRO A 361 0.71 -23.85 4.71
N GLN A 362 0.54 -22.78 5.50
CA GLN A 362 -0.45 -21.74 5.24
C GLN A 362 -0.09 -20.94 3.99
N VAL A 363 1.18 -20.53 3.87
CA VAL A 363 1.67 -19.82 2.67
C VAL A 363 1.66 -20.74 1.46
N GLU A 364 2.04 -22.01 1.63
CA GLU A 364 1.99 -22.99 0.54
C GLU A 364 0.57 -23.14 -0.04
N SER A 365 -0.43 -23.25 0.83
CA SER A 365 -1.84 -23.33 0.41
C SER A 365 -2.31 -22.08 -0.35
N ILE A 366 -1.93 -20.88 0.09
CA ILE A 366 -2.26 -19.63 -0.61
C ILE A 366 -1.59 -19.57 -1.98
N LEU A 367 -0.32 -19.94 -2.05
CA LEU A 367 0.45 -19.93 -3.28
C LEU A 367 0.01 -21.01 -4.27
N ALA A 368 -0.60 -22.11 -3.81
CA ALA A 368 -1.17 -23.14 -4.68
C ALA A 368 -2.26 -22.59 -5.61
N ASN A 369 -3.00 -21.56 -5.15
CA ASN A 369 -3.98 -20.85 -5.98
C ASN A 369 -3.34 -19.81 -6.92
N ARG A 370 -2.04 -19.52 -6.74
CA ARG A 370 -1.26 -18.51 -7.48
C ARG A 370 -0.12 -19.13 -8.30
N LYS A 371 -0.17 -20.43 -8.61
CA LYS A 371 0.84 -21.18 -9.39
C LYS A 371 1.29 -20.46 -10.67
N ARG A 372 0.36 -19.81 -11.38
CA ARG A 372 0.65 -19.03 -12.61
C ARG A 372 1.59 -17.85 -12.37
N GLU A 373 1.52 -17.19 -11.21
CA GLU A 373 2.39 -16.07 -10.86
C GLU A 373 3.83 -16.52 -10.56
N LEU A 374 4.02 -17.81 -10.26
CA LEU A 374 5.32 -18.43 -10.00
C LEU A 374 5.94 -19.09 -11.24
N GLY A 375 5.26 -19.04 -12.39
CA GLY A 375 5.72 -19.62 -13.65
C GLY A 375 5.36 -21.10 -13.82
N VAL A 376 4.49 -21.66 -12.97
CA VAL A 376 3.99 -23.04 -13.10
C VAL A 376 2.79 -23.07 -14.03
N THR A 377 2.93 -23.74 -15.17
CA THR A 377 1.88 -23.85 -16.21
C THR A 377 1.19 -25.21 -16.25
N ILE A 378 1.86 -26.26 -15.75
CA ILE A 378 1.35 -27.64 -15.74
C ILE A 378 1.31 -28.11 -14.29
N ASP A 379 0.15 -28.61 -13.86
CA ASP A 379 -0.02 -29.20 -12.53
C ASP A 379 0.40 -30.66 -12.56
N SER A 380 1.39 -31.00 -11.75
CA SER A 380 1.96 -32.34 -11.64
C SER A 380 1.46 -33.12 -10.44
N GLY A 381 0.53 -32.56 -9.64
CA GLY A 381 -0.04 -33.18 -8.45
C GLY A 381 0.93 -33.26 -7.26
N ARG A 382 2.09 -32.58 -7.35
CA ARG A 382 3.09 -32.51 -6.28
C ARG A 382 2.75 -31.38 -5.30
N THR A 383 3.39 -31.39 -4.12
CA THR A 383 3.41 -30.21 -3.24
C THR A 383 3.99 -29.03 -4.00
N LEU A 384 3.56 -27.79 -3.70
CA LEU A 384 3.96 -26.63 -4.48
C LEU A 384 5.48 -26.44 -4.41
N GLY A 385 6.10 -26.66 -3.24
CA GLY A 385 7.55 -26.64 -3.10
C GLY A 385 8.25 -27.61 -4.06
N ALA A 386 7.76 -28.83 -4.17
CA ALA A 386 8.30 -29.84 -5.08
C ALA A 386 7.99 -29.55 -6.56
N GLU A 387 6.85 -28.94 -6.86
CA GLU A 387 6.48 -28.52 -8.21
C GLU A 387 7.36 -27.37 -8.72
N LEU A 388 7.64 -26.39 -7.86
CA LEU A 388 8.61 -25.33 -8.14
C LEU A 388 10.03 -25.89 -8.28
N ALA A 389 10.39 -26.86 -7.44
CA ALA A 389 11.65 -27.61 -7.53
C ALA A 389 11.81 -28.29 -8.91
N PHE A 390 10.73 -28.92 -9.38
CA PHE A 390 10.71 -29.68 -10.63
C PHE A 390 10.72 -28.77 -11.88
N ASN A 391 9.83 -27.79 -11.96
CA ASN A 391 9.65 -26.97 -13.17
C ASN A 391 10.86 -26.09 -13.51
N HIS A 392 11.62 -25.69 -12.51
CA HIS A 392 12.84 -24.89 -12.70
C HIS A 392 14.12 -25.74 -12.74
N GLY A 393 13.97 -27.07 -12.85
CA GLY A 393 15.07 -28.01 -13.07
C GLY A 393 15.99 -28.21 -11.87
N PHE A 394 15.51 -27.93 -10.66
CA PHE A 394 16.31 -28.09 -9.44
C PHE A 394 16.56 -29.56 -9.09
N ASP A 395 15.67 -30.47 -9.50
CA ASP A 395 15.68 -31.90 -9.11
C ASP A 395 16.38 -32.84 -10.11
N LEU A 396 16.85 -32.33 -11.26
CA LEU A 396 17.46 -33.14 -12.32
C LEU A 396 18.91 -33.59 -12.03
N VAL A 397 19.42 -33.43 -10.80
CA VAL A 397 20.82 -33.76 -10.45
C VAL A 397 20.95 -34.98 -9.52
N ARG A 398 19.87 -35.69 -9.19
CA ARG A 398 19.98 -36.99 -8.50
C ARG A 398 19.24 -38.11 -9.24
N GLY A 399 19.94 -38.69 -10.22
CA GLY A 399 19.85 -40.12 -10.53
C GLY A 399 18.78 -40.57 -11.53
N ARG A 400 19.14 -40.58 -12.82
CA ARG A 400 18.82 -41.70 -13.72
C ARG A 400 19.84 -41.72 -14.85
N GLY A 401 20.86 -42.56 -14.67
CA GLY A 401 21.60 -43.11 -15.80
C GLY A 401 20.62 -43.96 -16.61
N LEU A 402 20.01 -43.37 -17.63
CA LEU A 402 19.47 -44.12 -18.74
C LEU A 402 20.62 -44.27 -19.74
N GLY A 403 21.31 -45.40 -19.63
CA GLY A 403 22.06 -45.93 -20.76
C GLY A 403 21.09 -46.15 -21.91
N ILE A 404 21.19 -45.30 -22.93
CA ILE A 404 20.72 -45.60 -24.27
C ILE A 404 21.99 -45.70 -25.08
N GLY A 405 22.33 -46.94 -25.43
CA GLY A 405 23.44 -47.22 -26.32
C GLY A 405 23.18 -46.65 -27.70
N MET A 406 24.28 -46.17 -28.30
CA MET A 406 24.73 -46.49 -29.64
C MET A 406 26.23 -46.20 -29.67
#